data_AF-A0A353VS17-F1
#
_entry.id   AF-A0A353VS17-F1
#
_cell.length_a   1.000
_cell.length_b   1.000
_cell.length_c   1.000
_cell.angle_alpha   90.00
_cell.angle_beta   90.00
_cell.angle_gamma   90.00
#
_symmetry.space_group_name_H-M   'P 1'
#
loop_
_entity.id
_entity.type
_entity.pdbx_description
1 polymer ?
#
loop_
_entity_poly.entity_id
_entity_poly.type
_entity_poly.pdbx_seq_one_letter_code
_entity_poly.pdbx_strand_id
1 'polypeptide(L)'
;MKKSLAFIMLVALMAVPSVAKDKAPKNEKVKNIILIIGDGMGLGATASWMINQNYAPTCFDRAQYAAVVKTFSANNRTTDSAAAATAMAT
;
A
#
# COMPACT_ATOMS: atom_id res chain seq x y z
N MET A 1 14.89 41.61 -18.00
CA MET A 1 15.07 41.05 -16.64
C MET A 1 14.00 40.01 -16.29
N LYS A 2 12.69 40.32 -16.41
CA LYS A 2 11.59 39.38 -16.07
C LYS A 2 11.61 38.05 -16.84
N LYS A 3 11.96 38.05 -18.14
CA LYS A 3 12.08 36.83 -18.96
C LYS A 3 13.25 35.93 -18.54
N SER A 4 14.37 36.53 -18.12
CA SER A 4 15.52 35.79 -17.60
C SER A 4 15.24 35.20 -16.21
N LEU A 5 14.52 35.95 -15.36
CA LEU A 5 14.08 35.48 -14.06
C LEU A 5 13.08 34.31 -14.16
N ALA A 6 12.15 34.37 -15.11
CA ALA A 6 11.23 33.27 -15.40
C ALA A 6 11.95 32.01 -15.91
N PHE A 7 12.99 32.18 -16.73
CA PHE A 7 13.81 31.08 -17.23
C PHE A 7 14.62 30.41 -16.11
N ILE A 8 15.20 31.20 -15.20
CA ILE A 8 15.92 30.68 -14.01
C ILE A 8 14.96 29.91 -13.09
N MET A 9 13.74 30.41 -12.88
CA MET A 9 12.74 29.74 -12.05
C MET A 9 12.25 28.42 -12.67
N LEU A 10 12.13 28.36 -14.00
CA LEU A 10 11.76 27.14 -14.73
C LEU A 10 12.86 26.07 -14.67
N VAL A 11 14.13 26.48 -14.81
CA VAL A 11 15.28 25.57 -14.68
C VAL A 11 15.43 25.06 -13.24
N ALA A 12 15.20 25.91 -12.24
CA ALA A 12 15.22 25.51 -10.83
C ALA A 12 14.11 24.48 -10.50
N LEU A 13 12.95 24.57 -11.17
CA LEU A 13 11.84 23.61 -10.99
C LEU A 13 12.13 22.25 -11.65
N MET A 14 12.88 22.23 -12.76
CA MET A 14 13.30 21.00 -13.45
C MET A 14 14.54 20.34 -12.87
N ALA A 15 15.33 21.06 -12.06
CA ALA A 15 16.54 20.56 -11.42
C ALA A 15 16.30 19.82 -10.10
N VAL A 16 15.05 19.52 -9.72
CA VAL A 16 14.74 18.72 -8.53
C VAL A 16 14.70 17.24 -8.94
N PRO A 17 15.71 16.41 -8.63
CA PRO A 17 15.61 14.98 -8.84
C PRO A 17 14.77 14.39 -7.70
N SER A 18 13.44 14.47 -7.80
CA SER A 18 12.56 13.69 -6.92
C SER A 18 12.39 12.30 -7.51
N VAL A 19 13.47 11.51 -7.45
CA VAL A 19 13.40 10.06 -7.59
C VAL A 19 13.40 9.53 -6.17
N ALA A 20 12.22 9.21 -5.64
CA ALA A 20 12.11 8.36 -4.46
C ALA A 20 12.82 7.04 -4.79
N LYS A 21 14.06 6.90 -4.32
CA LYS A 21 14.81 5.65 -4.38
C LYS A 21 14.25 4.74 -3.30
N ASP A 22 13.02 4.25 -3.49
CA ASP A 22 12.59 3.04 -2.83
C ASP A 22 13.38 1.91 -3.46
N LYS A 23 14.62 1.74 -2.98
CA LYS A 23 15.42 0.58 -3.32
C LYS A 23 14.57 -0.62 -2.91
N ALA A 24 14.26 -1.49 -3.88
CA ALA A 24 13.69 -2.79 -3.58
C ALA A 24 14.49 -3.39 -2.40
N PRO A 25 13.81 -3.92 -1.36
CA PRO A 25 14.48 -4.42 -0.19
C PRO A 25 15.59 -5.36 -0.66
N LYS A 26 16.82 -5.09 -0.19
CA LYS A 26 17.95 -5.99 -0.42
C LYS A 26 17.51 -7.40 -0.01
N ASN A 27 18.12 -8.44 -0.59
CA ASN A 27 17.96 -9.84 -0.17
C ASN A 27 18.50 -10.07 1.27
N GLU A 28 18.05 -9.27 2.22
CA GLU A 28 18.27 -9.44 3.64
C GLU A 28 17.30 -10.50 4.13
N LYS A 29 17.85 -11.44 4.89
CA LYS A 29 17.09 -12.54 5.45
C LYS A 29 16.04 -11.98 6.42
N VAL A 30 14.76 -12.23 6.13
CA VAL A 30 13.67 -11.88 7.04
C VAL A 30 13.78 -12.74 8.31
N LYS A 31 13.90 -12.08 9.47
CA LYS A 31 14.02 -12.76 10.78
C LYS A 31 12.66 -13.12 11.38
N ASN A 32 11.68 -12.23 11.28
CA ASN A 32 10.36 -12.37 11.88
C ASN A 32 9.28 -11.91 10.91
N ILE A 33 8.11 -12.55 10.96
CA ILE A 33 6.92 -12.18 10.20
C ILE A 33 5.78 -11.99 11.19
N ILE A 34 5.09 -10.84 11.11
CA ILE A 34 3.83 -10.59 11.82
C ILE A 34 2.75 -10.44 10.76
N LEU A 35 1.81 -11.38 10.74
CA LEU A 35 0.65 -11.36 9.85
C LEU A 35 -0.57 -10.88 10.62
N ILE A 36 -1.19 -9.77 10.18
CA ILE A 36 -2.40 -9.21 10.76
C ILE A 36 -3.56 -9.50 9.80
N ILE A 37 -4.56 -10.24 10.27
CA ILE A 37 -5.73 -10.63 9.47
C ILE A 37 -6.95 -9.89 10.02
N GLY A 38 -7.54 -9.01 9.21
CA GLY A 38 -8.89 -8.50 9.46
C GLY A 38 -9.91 -9.42 8.80
N ASP A 39 -10.54 -10.31 9.57
CA ASP A 39 -11.55 -11.23 9.03
C ASP A 39 -12.75 -10.44 8.46
N GLY A 40 -13.12 -10.73 7.21
CA GLY A 40 -14.14 -9.98 6.48
C GLY A 40 -13.76 -8.54 6.08
N MET A 41 -12.51 -8.11 6.29
CA MET A 41 -12.07 -6.73 6.02
C MET A 41 -11.69 -6.52 4.54
N GLY A 42 -12.70 -6.36 3.70
CA GLY A 42 -12.51 -5.94 2.31
C GLY A 42 -12.22 -4.43 2.16
N LEU A 43 -11.92 -3.99 0.93
CA LEU A 43 -11.66 -2.57 0.62
C LEU A 43 -12.80 -1.64 1.07
N GLY A 44 -14.05 -2.10 1.01
CA GLY A 44 -15.20 -1.34 1.48
C GLY A 44 -15.17 -1.09 3.00
N ALA A 45 -14.86 -2.11 3.80
CA ALA A 45 -14.73 -1.98 5.25
C ALA A 45 -13.57 -1.04 5.62
N THR A 46 -12.43 -1.15 4.92
CA THR A 46 -11.29 -0.24 5.08
C THR A 46 -11.66 1.20 4.75
N ALA A 47 -12.39 1.43 3.66
CA ALA A 47 -12.86 2.77 3.28
C ALA A 47 -13.84 3.35 4.31
N SER A 48 -14.79 2.55 4.80
CA SER A 48 -15.71 2.97 5.87
C SER A 48 -14.97 3.35 7.15
N TRP A 49 -13.91 2.61 7.50
CA TRP A 49 -13.07 2.97 8.64
C TRP A 49 -12.35 4.31 8.43
N MET A 50 -11.76 4.55 7.26
CA MET A 50 -11.13 5.84 6.95
C MET A 50 -12.12 7.01 7.05
N ILE A 51 -13.35 6.84 6.55
CA ILE A 51 -14.41 7.85 6.65
C ILE A 51 -14.75 8.12 8.13
N ASN A 52 -14.91 7.06 8.94
CA ASN A 52 -15.18 7.19 10.36
C ASN A 52 -14.05 7.91 11.11
N GLN A 53 -12.81 7.73 10.66
CA GLN A 53 -11.63 8.42 11.19
C GLN A 53 -11.43 9.84 10.63
N ASN A 54 -12.43 10.39 9.94
CA ASN A 54 -12.38 11.70 9.31
C ASN A 54 -11.16 11.88 8.38
N TYR A 55 -10.83 10.81 7.63
CA TYR A 55 -9.69 10.74 6.72
C TYR A 55 -8.31 11.00 7.36
N ALA A 56 -8.20 10.88 8.68
CA ALA A 56 -6.91 10.89 9.34
C ALA A 56 -6.06 9.68 8.90
N PRO A 57 -4.72 9.80 8.86
CA PRO A 57 -3.85 8.68 8.54
C PRO A 57 -4.13 7.46 9.41
N THR A 58 -4.30 6.33 8.75
CA THR A 58 -4.58 5.02 9.34
C THR A 58 -3.30 4.20 9.53
N CYS A 59 -3.42 3.02 10.14
CA CYS A 59 -2.30 2.08 10.22
C CYS A 59 -1.86 1.54 8.86
N PHE A 60 -2.75 1.53 7.85
CA PHE A 60 -2.44 1.07 6.50
C PHE A 60 -1.57 2.06 5.73
N ASP A 61 -1.63 3.36 6.04
CA ASP A 61 -0.78 4.39 5.42
C ASP A 61 0.71 4.21 5.75
N ARG A 62 1.05 3.36 6.74
CA ARG A 62 2.43 2.97 7.03
C ARG A 62 2.95 1.84 6.13
N ALA A 63 2.08 1.19 5.37
CA ALA A 63 2.49 0.10 4.48
C ALA A 63 3.28 0.68 3.30
N GLN A 64 4.46 0.13 3.03
CA GLN A 64 5.27 0.52 1.87
C GLN A 64 4.74 -0.06 0.55
N TYR A 65 3.90 -1.10 0.63
CA TYR A 65 3.37 -1.82 -0.52
C TYR A 65 1.91 -2.18 -0.29
N ALA A 66 1.13 -2.19 -1.38
CA ALA A 66 -0.27 -2.62 -1.40
C ALA A 66 -0.51 -3.54 -2.60
N ALA A 67 -1.41 -4.51 -2.43
CA ALA A 67 -1.80 -5.45 -3.49
C ALA A 67 -3.27 -5.86 -3.32
N VAL A 68 -3.87 -6.32 -4.42
CA VAL A 68 -5.21 -6.94 -4.41
C VAL A 68 -5.05 -8.44 -4.57
N VAL A 69 -5.74 -9.21 -3.73
CA VAL A 69 -5.69 -10.68 -3.72
C VAL A 69 -7.01 -11.28 -4.20
N LYS A 70 -6.94 -12.41 -4.91
CA LYS A 70 -8.12 -13.20 -5.29
C LYS A 70 -8.42 -14.19 -4.16
N THR A 71 -9.66 -14.20 -3.70
CA THR A 71 -10.09 -14.95 -2.50
C THR A 71 -11.09 -16.07 -2.80
N PHE A 72 -11.15 -16.59 -4.02
CA PHE A 72 -11.98 -17.76 -4.29
C PHE A 72 -11.33 -19.01 -3.68
N SER A 73 -12.14 -19.97 -3.24
CA SER A 73 -11.67 -21.29 -2.80
C SER A 73 -11.73 -22.28 -3.97
N ALA A 74 -11.15 -23.47 -3.78
CA ALA A 74 -11.10 -24.50 -4.83
C ALA A 74 -12.49 -24.89 -5.38
N ASN A 75 -13.54 -24.75 -4.57
CA ASN A 75 -14.91 -25.15 -4.90
C ASN A 75 -15.95 -24.03 -4.76
N ASN A 76 -15.59 -22.82 -4.32
CA ASN A 76 -16.55 -21.73 -4.18
C ASN A 76 -15.99 -20.37 -4.62
N ARG A 77 -16.85 -19.55 -5.22
CA ARG A 77 -16.48 -18.18 -5.61
C ARG A 77 -16.28 -17.27 -4.40
N THR A 78 -17.01 -17.52 -3.32
CA THR A 78 -16.87 -16.82 -2.03
C THR A 78 -16.27 -17.78 -1.02
N THR A 79 -14.99 -17.62 -0.69
CA THR A 79 -14.35 -18.47 0.32
C THR A 79 -14.97 -18.27 1.69
N ASP A 80 -14.93 -19.32 2.52
CA ASP A 80 -15.12 -19.19 3.97
C ASP A 80 -13.76 -18.90 4.64
N SER A 81 -13.79 -18.57 5.95
CA SER A 81 -12.59 -18.21 6.69
C SER A 81 -11.61 -19.40 6.86
N ALA A 82 -12.08 -20.66 6.87
CA ALA A 82 -11.19 -21.81 7.04
C ALA A 82 -10.35 -22.07 5.78
N ALA A 83 -10.96 -22.08 4.59
CA ALA A 83 -10.20 -22.22 3.34
C ALA A 83 -9.28 -21.01 3.11
N ALA A 84 -9.71 -19.80 3.46
CA ALA A 84 -8.89 -18.60 3.36
C ALA A 84 -7.65 -18.66 4.28
N ALA A 85 -7.82 -19.07 5.53
CA ALA A 85 -6.72 -19.23 6.48
C ALA A 85 -5.72 -20.30 6.00
N THR A 86 -6.22 -21.40 5.43
CA THR A 86 -5.38 -22.45 4.83
C THR A 86 -4.52 -21.84 3.70
N ALA A 87 -5.14 -21.13 2.76
CA ALA A 87 -4.43 -20.52 1.63
C ALA A 87 -3.37 -19.47 2.04
N MET A 88 -3.51 -18.84 3.21
CA MET A 88 -2.52 -17.89 3.74
C MET A 88 -1.37 -18.56 4.49
N ALA A 89 -1.59 -19.74 5.06
CA ALA A 89 -0.66 -20.39 5.97
C ALA A 89 0.11 -21.57 5.36
N THR A 90 -0.37 -22.15 4.25
CA THR A 90 0.20 -23.35 3.61
C THR A 90 0.48 -23.11 2.14
#